data_AF-A0AAJ1Z6Z0-F1
#
_entry.id   AF-A0AAJ1Z6Z0-F1
#
_cell.length_a   1.000
_cell.length_b   1.000
_cell.length_c   1.000
_cell.angle_alpha   90.00
_cell.angle_beta   90.00
_cell.angle_gamma   90.00
#
_symmetry.space_group_name_H-M   'P 1'
#
loop_
_entity.id
_entity.type
_entity.pdbx_description
1 polymer ?
#
loop_
_entity_poly.entity_id
_entity_poly.type
_entity_poly.pdbx_seq_one_letter_code
_entity_poly.pdbx_strand_id
1 'polypeptide(L)'
;MQLPTFKYNPNALELGIIKKEFTTCSVCKNEREYVYSGPFYSIERVESICPWCIANGNASKKFDGEFQDPHSCEEVSDEEKVKELIHRTPGYGGWQQEYWLSHCNDFCAFIGYVEWEEIAHLAISYKRVPTRFISSLQN
;
A
#
# COMPACT_ATOMS: atom_id res chain seq x y z
N MET A 1 -20.67 10.71 -6.85
CA MET A 1 -19.30 11.23 -6.62
C MET A 1 -18.34 10.32 -7.36
N GLN A 2 -17.31 10.86 -8.01
CA GLN A 2 -16.26 10.05 -8.64
C GLN A 2 -15.37 9.39 -7.59
N LEU A 3 -14.93 8.15 -7.82
CA LEU A 3 -13.94 7.46 -7.00
C LEU A 3 -12.61 8.23 -7.06
N PRO A 4 -11.91 8.46 -5.93
CA PRO A 4 -10.62 9.14 -5.96
C PRO A 4 -9.55 8.25 -6.61
N THR A 5 -8.59 8.90 -7.25
CA THR A 5 -7.35 8.29 -7.74
C THR A 5 -6.24 8.51 -6.72
N PHE A 6 -5.34 7.54 -6.58
CA PHE A 6 -4.22 7.61 -5.65
C PHE A 6 -2.91 7.58 -6.43
N LYS A 7 -2.06 8.60 -6.23
CA LYS A 7 -0.81 8.77 -6.98
C LYS A 7 0.10 7.55 -6.85
N TYR A 8 0.28 7.04 -5.63
CA TYR A 8 1.21 5.94 -5.34
C TYR A 8 0.54 4.56 -5.37
N ASN A 9 -0.78 4.46 -5.50
CA ASN A 9 -1.48 3.19 -5.70
C ASN A 9 -2.65 3.38 -6.70
N PRO A 10 -2.34 3.70 -7.97
CA PRO A 10 -3.35 4.09 -8.96
C PRO A 10 -4.31 2.95 -9.30
N ASN A 11 -3.86 1.70 -9.18
CA ASN A 11 -4.62 0.50 -9.55
C ASN A 11 -5.31 -0.15 -8.33
N ALA A 12 -5.43 0.57 -7.21
CA ALA A 12 -5.98 0.01 -5.96
C ALA A 12 -7.36 -0.67 -6.13
N LEU A 13 -8.20 -0.20 -7.06
CA LEU A 13 -9.48 -0.84 -7.38
C LEU A 13 -9.29 -2.18 -8.09
N GLU A 14 -8.44 -2.22 -9.12
CA GLU A 14 -8.17 -3.43 -9.93
C GLU A 14 -7.49 -4.51 -9.10
N LEU A 15 -6.63 -4.10 -8.17
CA LEU A 15 -5.89 -4.96 -7.25
C LEU A 15 -6.74 -5.46 -6.07
N GLY A 16 -8.01 -5.04 -5.98
CA GLY A 16 -8.91 -5.43 -4.89
C GLY A 16 -8.53 -4.87 -3.52
N ILE A 17 -7.64 -3.89 -3.48
CA ILE A 17 -7.27 -3.12 -2.27
C ILE A 17 -8.43 -2.17 -1.90
N ILE A 18 -9.09 -1.62 -2.92
CA ILE A 18 -10.41 -1.00 -2.83
C ILE A 18 -11.39 -1.95 -3.52
N LYS A 19 -12.49 -2.26 -2.85
CA LYS A 19 -13.54 -3.16 -3.36
C LYS A 19 -14.83 -2.39 -3.60
N LYS A 20 -15.56 -2.75 -4.66
CA LYS A 20 -16.91 -2.27 -4.90
C LYS A 20 -17.90 -3.06 -4.05
N GLU A 21 -18.06 -2.63 -2.80
CA GLU A 21 -18.90 -3.25 -1.78
C GLU A 21 -19.58 -2.14 -0.97
N PHE A 22 -20.88 -2.30 -0.73
CA PHE A 22 -21.66 -1.34 0.06
C PHE A 22 -21.23 -1.37 1.52
N THR A 23 -20.90 -0.20 2.07
CA THR A 23 -20.45 -0.05 3.45
C THR A 23 -20.89 1.28 4.04
N THR A 24 -21.00 1.35 5.37
CA THR A 24 -21.16 2.61 6.11
C THR A 24 -19.81 2.99 6.70
N CYS A 25 -19.17 4.04 6.17
CA CYS A 25 -17.81 4.41 6.56
C CYS A 25 -17.72 4.80 8.04
N SER A 26 -16.82 4.18 8.80
CA SER A 26 -16.60 4.48 10.22
C SER A 26 -16.13 5.94 10.45
N VAL A 27 -15.54 6.58 9.42
CA VAL A 27 -15.03 7.96 9.46
C VAL A 27 -16.12 8.99 9.24
N CYS A 28 -16.66 9.07 8.01
CA CYS A 28 -17.63 10.09 7.61
C CYS A 28 -19.09 9.72 7.85
N LYS A 29 -19.37 8.48 8.29
CA LYS A 29 -20.73 7.95 8.58
C LYS A 29 -21.68 7.88 7.38
N ASN A 30 -21.20 8.18 6.17
CA ASN A 30 -21.98 8.04 4.94
C ASN A 30 -21.95 6.60 4.43
N GLU A 31 -23.04 6.20 3.79
CA GLU A 31 -23.09 5.00 2.94
C GLU A 31 -22.25 5.21 1.67
N ARG A 32 -21.49 4.18 1.30
CA ARG A 32 -20.54 4.21 0.17
C ARG A 32 -20.60 2.90 -0.59
N GLU A 33 -20.43 2.98 -1.90
CA GLU A 33 -20.37 1.83 -2.81
C GLU A 33 -18.99 1.16 -2.85
N TYR A 34 -18.02 1.73 -2.13
CA TYR A 34 -16.63 1.26 -2.12
C TYR A 34 -16.05 1.27 -0.71
N VAL A 35 -15.27 0.23 -0.41
CA VAL A 35 -14.60 0.01 0.87
C VAL A 35 -13.12 -0.30 0.64
N TYR A 36 -12.26 0.16 1.55
CA TYR A 36 -10.87 -0.22 1.61
C TYR A 36 -10.70 -1.52 2.40
N SER A 37 -9.89 -2.44 1.87
CA SER A 37 -9.61 -3.75 2.48
C SER A 37 -8.13 -4.05 2.66
N GLY A 38 -7.27 -3.03 2.62
CA GLY A 38 -5.83 -3.15 2.87
C GLY A 38 -5.45 -2.85 4.33
N PRO A 39 -4.14 -2.78 4.64
CA PRO A 39 -3.64 -2.50 5.98
C PRO A 39 -3.98 -1.06 6.44
N PHE A 40 -4.36 -0.92 7.70
CA PHE A 40 -4.48 0.37 8.38
C PHE A 40 -4.12 0.17 9.84
N TYR A 41 -3.03 0.79 10.28
CA TYR A 41 -2.55 0.69 11.64
C TYR A 41 -3.16 1.81 12.49
N SER A 42 -3.87 1.43 13.55
CA SER A 42 -4.42 2.34 14.55
C SER A 42 -4.60 1.62 15.89
N ILE A 43 -4.60 2.38 16.99
CA ILE A 43 -4.90 1.84 18.33
C ILE A 43 -6.34 1.35 18.40
N GLU A 44 -7.26 2.12 17.81
CA GLU A 44 -8.67 1.76 17.75
C GLU A 44 -8.91 0.70 16.68
N ARG A 45 -9.88 -0.19 16.93
CA ARG A 45 -10.37 -1.12 15.91
C ARG A 45 -11.22 -0.35 14.91
N VAL A 46 -10.82 -0.36 13.64
CA VAL A 46 -11.59 0.25 12.56
C VAL A 46 -12.35 -0.82 11.78
N GLU A 47 -13.66 -0.61 11.59
CA GLU A 47 -14.50 -1.55 10.86
C GLU A 47 -14.44 -1.32 9.35
N SER A 48 -14.66 -0.08 8.89
CA SER A 48 -14.67 0.24 7.47
C SER A 48 -14.19 1.66 7.17
N ILE A 49 -13.37 1.78 6.13
CA ILE A 49 -12.87 3.06 5.62
C ILE A 49 -13.27 3.16 4.15
N CYS A 50 -13.86 4.29 3.76
CA CYS A 50 -14.14 4.55 2.35
C CYS A 50 -12.96 5.27 1.68
N PRO A 51 -12.77 5.07 0.35
CA PRO A 51 -11.66 5.68 -0.38
C PRO A 51 -11.57 7.20 -0.26
N TRP A 52 -12.71 7.90 -0.16
CA TRP A 52 -12.73 9.36 -0.01
C TRP A 52 -12.13 9.83 1.32
N CYS A 53 -12.30 9.06 2.40
CA CYS A 53 -11.71 9.37 3.70
C CYS A 53 -10.21 9.07 3.76
N ILE A 54 -9.72 8.20 2.89
CA ILE A 54 -8.28 8.01 2.65
C ILE A 54 -7.74 9.22 1.90
N ALA A 55 -8.33 9.53 0.74
CA ALA A 55 -7.83 10.58 -0.15
C ALA A 55 -7.74 11.98 0.49
N ASN A 56 -8.68 12.31 1.39
CA ASN A 56 -8.68 13.59 2.10
C ASN A 56 -8.00 13.55 3.48
N GLY A 57 -7.43 12.41 3.88
CA GLY A 57 -6.72 12.24 5.17
C GLY A 57 -7.61 12.17 6.41
N ASN A 58 -8.94 12.19 6.27
CA ASN A 58 -9.85 12.14 7.42
C ASN A 58 -9.76 10.82 8.19
N ALA A 59 -9.44 9.71 7.52
CA ALA A 59 -9.29 8.41 8.17
C ALA A 59 -8.13 8.43 9.17
N SER A 60 -6.93 8.81 8.69
CA SER A 60 -5.74 8.97 9.53
C SER A 60 -5.96 9.98 10.65
N LYS A 61 -6.54 11.15 10.35
CA LYS A 61 -6.80 12.18 11.37
C LYS A 61 -7.76 11.69 12.47
N LYS A 62 -8.77 10.90 12.11
CA LYS A 62 -9.79 10.45 13.06
C LYS A 62 -9.25 9.39 14.03
N PHE A 63 -8.47 8.45 13.50
CA PHE A 63 -8.03 7.27 14.25
C PHE A 63 -6.57 7.35 14.71
N ASP A 64 -5.92 8.51 14.49
CA ASP A 64 -4.48 8.69 14.69
C ASP A 64 -3.70 7.53 14.05
N GLY A 65 -4.06 7.21 12.80
CA GLY A 65 -3.69 5.98 12.13
C GLY A 65 -2.98 6.17 10.81
N GLU A 66 -2.28 5.14 10.38
CA GLU A 66 -1.35 5.15 9.25
C GLU A 66 -1.67 4.02 8.28
N PHE A 67 -1.62 4.32 6.98
CA PHE A 67 -1.78 3.31 5.94
C PHE A 67 -0.45 2.66 5.58
N GLN A 68 0.66 3.40 5.69
CA GLN A 68 2.03 2.93 5.46
C GLN A 68 2.86 3.18 6.71
N ASP A 69 3.81 2.29 7.01
CA ASP A 69 4.80 2.54 8.06
C ASP A 69 5.84 3.58 7.58
N PRO A 70 6.01 4.71 8.30
CA PRO A 70 7.01 5.73 7.97
C PRO A 70 8.45 5.21 7.92
N HIS A 71 8.75 4.08 8.56
CA HIS A 71 10.08 3.46 8.57
C HIS A 71 10.28 2.45 7.43
N SER A 72 9.21 2.17 6.67
CA SER A 72 9.20 1.22 5.56
C SER A 72 9.05 1.93 4.22
N CYS A 73 9.76 3.04 4.06
CA CYS A 73 9.88 3.76 2.79
C CYS A 73 11.29 4.33 2.61
N GLU A 74 11.71 4.53 1.37
CA GLU A 74 12.94 5.27 1.05
C GLU A 74 12.79 6.75 1.40
N GLU A 75 13.91 7.45 1.59
CA GLU A 75 13.90 8.85 1.96
C GLU A 75 13.39 9.74 0.80
N VAL A 76 12.48 10.66 1.13
CA VAL A 76 12.00 11.73 0.25
C VAL A 76 12.06 13.03 1.05
N SER A 77 12.67 14.07 0.49
CA SER A 77 12.92 15.32 1.22
C SER A 77 11.68 16.19 1.38
N ASP A 78 10.62 15.91 0.64
CA ASP A 78 9.36 16.66 0.65
C ASP A 78 8.37 16.02 1.63
N GLU A 79 8.18 16.68 2.78
CA GLU A 79 7.28 16.20 3.84
C GLU A 79 5.84 16.01 3.38
N GLU A 80 5.35 16.77 2.39
CA GLU A 80 3.97 16.62 1.92
C GLU A 80 3.78 15.34 1.11
N LYS A 81 4.82 14.88 0.41
CA LYS A 81 4.83 13.57 -0.27
C LYS A 81 4.86 12.44 0.74
N VAL A 82 5.65 12.58 1.80
CA VAL A 82 5.71 11.63 2.92
C VAL A 82 4.34 11.52 3.60
N LYS A 83 3.68 12.64 3.89
CA LYS A 83 2.31 12.66 4.45
C LYS A 83 1.26 12.10 3.48
N GLU A 84 1.38 12.36 2.17
CA GLU A 84 0.51 11.77 1.15
C GLU A 84 0.63 10.25 1.12
N LEU A 85 1.85 9.73 1.18
CA LEU A 85 2.11 8.30 1.24
C LEU A 85 1.50 7.69 2.51
N ILE A 86 1.94 8.15 3.68
CA ILE A 86 1.61 7.53 4.98
C ILE A 86 0.11 7.63 5.31
N HIS A 87 -0.51 8.79 5.07
CA HIS A 87 -1.86 9.07 5.58
C HIS A 87 -2.96 9.10 4.51
N ARG A 88 -2.59 9.10 3.22
CA ARG A 88 -3.56 9.31 2.13
C ARG A 88 -3.44 8.31 0.98
N THR A 89 -2.60 7.28 1.12
CA THR A 89 -2.41 6.24 0.10
C THR A 89 -2.87 4.88 0.62
N PRO A 90 -3.76 4.17 -0.09
CA PRO A 90 -4.10 2.78 0.20
C PRO A 90 -2.87 1.88 0.14
N GLY A 91 -2.63 1.09 1.20
CA GLY A 91 -1.53 0.13 1.26
C GLY A 91 -1.80 -1.11 0.41
N TYR A 92 -0.73 -1.67 -0.14
CA TYR A 92 -0.74 -3.04 -0.66
C TYR A 92 -0.41 -4.02 0.47
N GLY A 93 -0.69 -5.30 0.27
CA GLY A 93 -0.36 -6.37 1.22
C GLY A 93 0.81 -7.22 0.74
N GLY A 94 1.79 -7.48 1.59
CA GLY A 94 2.93 -8.37 1.38
C GLY A 94 3.03 -9.46 2.46
N TRP A 95 4.02 -10.37 2.31
CA TRP A 95 4.30 -11.37 3.35
C TRP A 95 5.05 -10.76 4.55
N GLN A 96 5.91 -9.77 4.28
CA GLN A 96 6.50 -8.87 5.28
C GLN A 96 5.94 -7.47 5.09
N GLN A 97 6.32 -6.56 5.99
CA GLN A 97 6.00 -5.13 5.89
C GLN A 97 6.36 -4.59 4.50
N GLU A 98 5.40 -3.90 3.87
CA GLU A 98 5.56 -3.34 2.54
C GLU A 98 6.60 -2.22 2.53
N TYR A 99 7.47 -2.21 1.51
CA TYR A 99 8.54 -1.22 1.39
C TYR A 99 8.30 -0.31 0.18
N TRP A 100 8.25 1.00 0.40
CA TRP A 100 7.97 1.99 -0.64
C TRP A 100 9.26 2.59 -1.20
N LEU A 101 9.52 2.32 -2.48
CA LEU A 101 10.69 2.85 -3.20
C LEU A 101 10.48 4.31 -3.63
N SER A 102 11.58 5.03 -3.83
CA SER A 102 11.59 6.40 -4.31
C SER A 102 12.56 6.60 -5.49
N HIS A 103 12.30 7.61 -6.31
CA HIS A 103 13.18 8.05 -7.39
C HIS A 103 12.90 9.51 -7.70
N CYS A 104 13.92 10.30 -8.05
CA CYS A 104 13.79 11.74 -8.32
C CYS A 104 13.06 12.52 -7.20
N ASN A 105 13.34 12.18 -5.93
CA ASN A 105 12.73 12.81 -4.77
C ASN A 105 11.19 12.71 -4.72
N ASP A 106 10.67 11.56 -5.12
CA ASP A 106 9.26 11.20 -5.10
C ASP A 106 9.10 9.69 -4.95
N PHE A 107 7.96 9.22 -4.44
CA PHE A 107 7.70 7.79 -4.29
C PHE A 107 7.27 7.15 -5.61
N CYS A 108 7.73 5.92 -5.82
CA CYS A 108 7.26 5.06 -6.89
C CYS A 108 5.81 4.63 -6.63
N ALA A 109 5.03 4.48 -7.69
CA ALA A 109 3.69 3.92 -7.59
C ALA A 109 3.74 2.39 -7.55
N PHE A 110 2.97 1.79 -6.64
CA PHE A 110 2.66 0.37 -6.68
C PHE A 110 1.64 0.12 -7.79
N ILE A 111 2.07 -0.58 -8.85
CA ILE A 111 1.24 -0.84 -10.03
C ILE A 111 0.58 -2.23 -10.02
N GLY A 112 1.10 -3.17 -9.23
CA GLY A 112 0.51 -4.50 -9.07
C GLY A 112 1.48 -5.56 -8.56
N TYR A 113 0.93 -6.73 -8.30
CA TYR A 113 1.66 -7.94 -7.95
C TYR A 113 2.23 -8.60 -9.21
N VAL A 114 3.34 -9.32 -9.05
CA VAL A 114 3.94 -10.13 -10.11
C VAL A 114 4.17 -11.55 -9.62
N GLU A 115 3.96 -12.50 -10.50
CA GLU A 115 4.29 -13.90 -10.28
C GLU A 115 5.67 -14.24 -10.84
N TRP A 116 6.18 -15.43 -10.49
CA TRP A 116 7.51 -15.87 -10.90
C TRP A 116 7.71 -15.83 -12.42
N GLU A 117 6.69 -16.21 -13.20
CA GLU A 117 6.75 -16.29 -14.66
C GLU A 117 7.05 -14.92 -15.30
N GLU A 118 6.56 -13.84 -14.71
CA GLU A 118 6.74 -12.48 -15.20
C GLU A 118 8.16 -11.99 -14.97
N ILE A 119 8.78 -12.39 -13.87
CA ILE A 119 10.11 -11.93 -13.45
C ILE A 119 11.24 -12.94 -13.69
N ALA A 120 10.94 -14.16 -14.14
CA ALA A 120 11.92 -15.24 -14.33
C ALA A 120 13.10 -14.82 -15.21
N HIS A 121 12.87 -13.97 -16.20
CA HIS A 121 13.91 -13.46 -17.10
C HIS A 121 14.93 -12.56 -16.39
N LEU A 122 14.55 -11.88 -15.30
CA LEU A 122 15.43 -11.05 -14.49
C LEU A 122 16.42 -11.89 -13.67
N ALA A 123 16.03 -13.10 -13.26
CA ALA A 123 16.89 -13.99 -12.47
C ALA A 123 18.17 -14.43 -13.21
N ILE A 124 18.13 -14.46 -14.56
CA ILE A 124 19.30 -14.80 -15.38
C ILE A 124 20.43 -13.78 -15.21
N SER A 125 20.10 -12.52 -14.91
CA SER A 125 21.06 -11.44 -14.65
C SER A 125 21.77 -11.54 -13.28
N TYR A 126 21.22 -12.31 -12.33
CA TYR A 126 21.72 -12.41 -10.95
C TYR A 126 22.73 -13.56 -10.72
N LYS A 127 23.21 -14.25 -11.77
CA LYS A 127 24.21 -15.34 -11.69
C LYS A 127 25.62 -14.95 -11.16
N ARG A 128 25.76 -13.85 -10.41
CA ARG A 128 27.00 -13.40 -9.76
C ARG A 128 26.98 -13.44 -8.22
N VAL A 129 26.06 -14.18 -7.60
CA VAL A 129 26.15 -14.47 -6.15
C VAL A 129 26.67 -15.90 -5.94
N PRO A 130 27.82 -16.11 -5.26
CA PRO A 130 28.36 -17.45 -5.05
C PRO A 130 27.39 -18.33 -4.22
N THR A 131 27.00 -19.46 -4.80
CA THR A 131 26.09 -20.47 -4.24
C THR A 131 26.71 -21.24 -3.07
N ARG A 132 26.98 -20.59 -1.93
CA ARG A 132 27.51 -21.27 -0.72
C ARG A 132 26.49 -21.66 0.35
N PHE A 133 25.19 -21.45 0.14
CA PHE A 133 24.18 -21.73 1.17
C PHE A 133 22.91 -22.41 0.64
N ILE A 134 23.05 -23.54 -0.05
CA ILE A 134 21.95 -24.51 -0.16
C ILE A 134 22.53 -25.92 -0.04
N SER A 135 22.70 -26.44 1.18
CA SER A 135 22.98 -27.88 1.39
C SER A 135 22.45 -28.46 2.71
N SER A 136 21.47 -27.85 3.38
CA SER A 136 21.00 -28.41 4.67
C SER A 136 19.48 -28.45 4.88
N LEU A 137 18.68 -28.54 3.82
CA LEU A 137 17.25 -28.87 3.93
C LEU A 137 16.88 -30.06 3.03
N GLN A 138 17.68 -31.11 3.12
CA GLN A 138 17.24 -32.48 2.86
C GLN A 138 17.82 -33.35 3.99
N ASN A 139 17.05 -33.46 5.07
CA ASN A 139 16.89 -34.65 5.93
C ASN A 139 15.72 -34.41 6.88
#